data_AF-A0A252BRP1-F1
#
_entry.id   AF-A0A252BRP1-F1
#
_cell.length_a   1.000
_cell.length_b   1.000
_cell.length_c   1.000
_cell.angle_alpha   90.00
_cell.angle_beta   90.00
_cell.angle_gamma   90.00
#
_symmetry.space_group_name_H-M   'P 1'
#
loop_
_entity.id
_entity.type
_entity.pdbx_description
1 polymer ?
#
loop_
_entity_poly.entity_id
_entity_poly.type
_entity_poly.pdbx_seq_one_letter_code
_entity_poly.pdbx_strand_id
1 'polypeptide(L)'
;MRWSTVLREQVNLQISRGASAQAIHAAVAQKSRLIRDTAIQQGRASPVYVTKVDGRRGAAEETAQLAGGTITYVFSQLAQAANWALDECRKRSPVRSGAFRKSWAVLVDGKLWDAAPA
;
A
#
# COMPACT_ATOMS: atom_id res chain seq x y z
N MET A 1 18.19 11.26 -12.50
CA MET A 1 17.61 10.66 -11.27
C MET A 1 16.56 9.63 -11.69
N ARG A 2 16.67 8.37 -11.24
CA ARG A 2 15.61 7.36 -11.43
C ARG A 2 14.66 7.47 -10.24
N TRP A 3 13.43 7.94 -10.47
CA TRP A 3 12.45 8.21 -9.41
C TRP A 3 11.62 6.96 -9.03
N SER A 4 11.92 5.81 -9.64
CA SER A 4 11.23 4.55 -9.37
C SER A 4 12.24 3.43 -9.12
N THR A 5 12.25 2.92 -7.89
CA THR A 5 12.88 1.65 -7.55
C THR A 5 11.83 0.56 -7.69
N VAL A 6 12.06 -0.38 -8.60
CA VAL A 6 11.19 -1.55 -8.76
C VAL A 6 11.76 -2.66 -7.88
N LEU A 7 11.07 -2.99 -6.80
CA LEU A 7 11.36 -4.18 -6.00
C LEU A 7 10.59 -5.36 -6.59
N ARG A 8 11.32 -6.35 -7.12
CA ARG A 8 10.71 -7.55 -7.69
C ARG A 8 11.15 -8.76 -6.88
N GLU A 9 10.19 -9.44 -6.28
CA GLU A 9 10.40 -10.66 -5.51
C GLU A 9 9.60 -11.79 -6.16
N GLN A 10 10.22 -12.96 -6.33
CA GLN A 10 9.53 -14.16 -6.78
C GLN A 10 9.09 -14.99 -5.57
N VAL A 11 7.81 -15.32 -5.52
CA VAL A 11 7.25 -16.16 -4.47
C VAL A 11 7.16 -17.59 -4.97
N ASN A 12 8.05 -18.46 -4.49
CA ASN A 12 7.95 -19.90 -4.70
C ASN A 12 7.21 -20.53 -3.51
N LEU A 13 6.05 -21.14 -3.77
CA LEU A 13 5.30 -21.88 -2.77
C LEU A 13 5.40 -23.37 -3.08
N GLN A 14 5.84 -24.14 -2.08
CA GLN A 14 5.71 -25.59 -2.11
C GLN A 14 4.37 -25.96 -1.51
N ILE A 15 3.51 -26.59 -2.31
CA ILE A 15 2.15 -26.91 -1.94
C ILE A 15 1.99 -28.43 -1.95
N SER A 16 1.37 -28.98 -0.90
CA SER A 16 1.05 -30.40 -0.81
C SER A 16 0.11 -30.82 -1.93
N ARG A 17 0.28 -32.03 -2.48
CA ARG A 17 -0.48 -32.56 -3.65
C ARG A 17 -2.01 -32.64 -3.47
N GLY A 18 -2.57 -32.32 -2.31
CA GLY A 18 -4.01 -32.32 -2.02
C GLY A 18 -4.59 -30.97 -1.59
N ALA A 19 -3.83 -29.87 -1.69
CA ALA A 19 -4.34 -28.55 -1.31
C ALA A 19 -5.47 -28.11 -2.25
N SER A 20 -6.55 -27.59 -1.67
CA SER A 20 -7.63 -26.98 -2.46
C SER A 20 -7.15 -25.68 -3.12
N ALA A 21 -7.75 -25.31 -4.25
CA ALA A 21 -7.44 -24.05 -4.93
C ALA A 21 -7.55 -22.84 -3.98
N GLN A 22 -8.56 -22.82 -3.12
CA GLN A 22 -8.76 -21.78 -2.12
C GLN A 22 -7.59 -21.69 -1.12
N ALA A 23 -7.08 -22.83 -0.65
CA ALA A 23 -5.92 -22.86 0.25
C ALA A 23 -4.66 -22.33 -0.44
N ILE A 24 -4.50 -22.61 -1.74
CA ILE A 24 -3.40 -22.10 -2.54
C ILE A 24 -3.48 -20.57 -2.68
N HIS A 25 -4.64 -20.05 -3.06
CA HIS A 25 -4.87 -18.60 -3.17
C HIS A 25 -4.63 -17.88 -1.84
N ALA A 26 -5.09 -18.45 -0.72
CA ALA A 26 -4.85 -17.91 0.61
C ALA A 26 -3.35 -17.89 0.97
N ALA A 27 -2.61 -18.96 0.66
CA ALA A 27 -1.17 -19.03 0.89
C ALA A 27 -0.39 -18.00 0.06
N VAL A 28 -0.75 -17.80 -1.21
CA VAL A 28 -0.18 -16.76 -2.07
C VAL A 28 -0.44 -15.38 -1.47
N ALA A 29 -1.69 -15.05 -1.17
CA ALA A 29 -2.06 -13.77 -0.60
C ALA A 29 -1.32 -13.48 0.72
N GLN A 30 -1.26 -14.46 1.63
CA GLN A 30 -0.56 -14.33 2.90
C GLN A 30 0.93 -14.07 2.70
N LYS A 31 1.58 -14.84 1.82
CA LYS A 31 3.02 -14.67 1.57
C LYS A 31 3.33 -13.33 0.92
N SER A 32 2.51 -12.88 -0.03
CA SER A 32 2.64 -11.57 -0.67
C SER A 32 2.48 -10.42 0.33
N ARG A 33 1.50 -10.50 1.23
CA ARG A 33 1.31 -9.51 2.32
C ARG A 33 2.50 -9.49 3.26
N LEU A 34 3.04 -10.66 3.65
CA LEU A 34 4.21 -10.73 4.52
C LEU A 34 5.45 -10.09 3.88
N ILE A 35 5.69 -10.30 2.59
CA ILE A 35 6.81 -9.66 1.87
C ILE A 35 6.63 -8.14 1.84
N ARG A 36 5.42 -7.67 1.50
CA ARG A 36 5.08 -6.24 1.52
C ARG A 36 5.31 -5.63 2.90
N ASP A 37 4.76 -6.23 3.94
CA ASP A 37 4.82 -5.72 5.31
C ASP A 37 6.26 -5.70 5.83
N THR A 38 7.06 -6.73 5.48
CA THR A 38 8.50 -6.76 5.78
C THR A 38 9.25 -5.62 5.07
N ALA A 39 8.95 -5.35 3.79
CA ALA A 39 9.57 -4.25 3.06
C ALA A 39 9.22 -2.88 3.66
N ILE A 40 7.97 -2.71 4.13
CA ILE A 40 7.52 -1.50 4.83
C ILE A 40 8.26 -1.35 6.16
N GLN A 41 8.30 -2.41 6.99
CA GLN A 41 8.98 -2.39 8.29
C GLN A 41 10.48 -2.09 8.17
N GLN A 42 11.13 -2.56 7.11
CA GLN A 42 12.55 -2.29 6.84
C GLN A 42 12.80 -0.89 6.24
N GLY A 43 11.75 -0.07 6.06
CA GLY A 43 11.87 1.26 5.45
C GLY A 43 12.19 1.24 3.95
N ARG A 44 12.13 0.07 3.31
CA ARG A 44 12.38 -0.09 1.86
C ARG A 44 11.15 0.27 1.02
N ALA A 45 9.97 0.30 1.63
CA ALA A 45 8.70 0.61 1.00
C ALA A 45 7.83 1.55 1.84
N SER A 46 6.98 2.32 1.18
CA SER A 46 6.02 3.22 1.85
C SER A 46 4.83 2.44 2.43
N PRO A 47 4.31 2.77 3.62
CA PRO A 47 3.04 2.21 4.10
C PRO A 47 1.84 2.66 3.26
N VAL A 48 2.00 3.71 2.44
CA VAL A 48 0.97 4.20 1.53
C VAL A 48 1.19 3.57 0.15
N TYR A 49 0.29 2.65 -0.23
CA TYR A 49 0.37 1.93 -1.49
C TYR A 49 -0.99 1.58 -2.08
N VAL A 50 -0.98 1.20 -3.36
CA VAL A 50 -2.13 0.64 -4.06
C VAL A 50 -1.80 -0.78 -4.51
N THR A 51 -2.68 -1.72 -4.21
CA THR A 51 -2.60 -3.09 -4.71
C THR A 51 -3.17 -3.19 -6.12
N LYS A 52 -2.47 -3.89 -7.01
CA LYS A 52 -2.97 -4.33 -8.31
C LYS A 52 -2.80 -5.84 -8.42
N VAL A 53 -3.85 -6.56 -8.74
CA VAL A 53 -3.83 -8.01 -8.93
C VAL A 53 -4.20 -8.29 -10.38
N ASP A 54 -3.27 -8.89 -11.13
CA ASP A 54 -3.43 -9.19 -12.56
C ASP A 54 -3.89 -7.96 -13.37
N GLY A 55 -3.32 -6.79 -13.04
CA GLY A 55 -3.65 -5.50 -13.63
C GLY A 55 -4.88 -4.79 -13.04
N ARG A 56 -5.71 -5.47 -12.25
CA ARG A 56 -6.91 -4.90 -11.61
C ARG A 56 -6.55 -4.16 -10.33
N ARG A 57 -6.83 -2.85 -10.30
CA ARG A 57 -6.58 -1.99 -9.14
C ARG A 57 -7.55 -2.30 -8.00
N GLY A 58 -7.03 -2.45 -6.79
CA GLY A 58 -7.82 -2.66 -5.57
C GLY A 58 -8.44 -4.06 -5.44
N ALA A 59 -8.13 -4.98 -6.34
CA ALA A 59 -8.54 -6.37 -6.22
C ALA A 59 -7.85 -7.05 -5.02
N ALA A 60 -8.56 -7.99 -4.39
CA ALA A 60 -8.03 -8.77 -3.28
C ALA A 60 -6.91 -9.71 -3.78
N GLU A 61 -5.83 -9.85 -3.01
CA GLU A 61 -4.67 -10.66 -3.40
C GLU A 61 -5.02 -12.13 -3.63
N GLU A 62 -6.04 -12.63 -2.94
CA GLU A 62 -6.57 -13.99 -3.07
C GLU A 62 -7.14 -14.25 -4.48
N THR A 63 -7.45 -13.21 -5.26
CA THR A 63 -7.97 -13.34 -6.62
C THR A 63 -6.88 -13.53 -7.69
N ALA A 64 -5.61 -13.53 -7.30
CA ALA A 64 -4.49 -13.64 -8.23
C ALA A 64 -4.47 -14.97 -8.99
N GLN A 65 -4.22 -14.92 -10.28
CA GLN A 65 -4.04 -16.11 -11.12
C GLN A 65 -2.83 -16.93 -10.65
N LEU A 66 -3.05 -18.21 -10.38
CA LEU A 66 -1.98 -19.11 -9.88
C LEU A 66 -0.94 -19.46 -10.95
N ALA A 67 -1.32 -19.40 -12.22
CA ALA A 67 -0.46 -19.70 -13.36
C ALA A 67 0.00 -18.41 -14.05
N GLY A 68 1.03 -17.76 -13.49
CA GLY A 68 1.65 -16.58 -14.10
C GLY A 68 0.96 -15.24 -13.77
N GLY A 69 0.04 -15.22 -12.81
CA GLY A 69 -0.51 -13.99 -12.28
C GLY A 69 0.52 -13.14 -11.55
N THR A 70 0.19 -11.87 -11.32
CA THR A 70 1.07 -10.91 -10.66
C THR A 70 0.31 -10.04 -9.67
N ILE A 71 0.80 -10.02 -8.43
CA ILE A 71 0.38 -9.05 -7.40
C ILE A 71 1.43 -7.94 -7.37
N THR A 72 1.02 -6.72 -7.70
CA THR A 72 1.89 -5.53 -7.69
C THR A 72 1.45 -4.56 -6.61
N TYR A 73 2.38 -4.20 -5.74
CA TYR A 73 2.20 -3.11 -4.78
C TYR A 73 2.87 -1.84 -5.31
N VAL A 74 2.06 -0.80 -5.58
CA VAL A 74 2.55 0.49 -6.05
C VAL A 74 2.65 1.43 -4.86
N PHE A 75 3.88 1.57 -4.34
CA PHE A 75 4.19 2.42 -3.19
C PHE A 75 4.27 3.89 -3.59
N SER A 76 3.79 4.79 -2.73
CA SER A 76 3.88 6.24 -2.93
C SER A 76 4.64 6.90 -1.79
N GLN A 77 5.87 7.33 -2.08
CA GLN A 77 6.69 8.12 -1.16
C GLN A 77 6.15 9.55 -1.04
N LEU A 78 5.65 10.12 -2.14
CA LEU A 78 5.07 11.47 -2.12
C LEU A 78 3.82 11.52 -1.25
N ALA A 79 2.92 10.54 -1.37
CA ALA A 79 1.72 10.48 -0.54
C ALA A 79 2.09 10.27 0.94
N GLN A 80 3.11 9.46 1.23
CA GLN A 80 3.63 9.29 2.59
C GLN A 80 4.17 10.62 3.16
N ALA A 81 5.00 11.34 2.39
CA ALA A 81 5.55 12.62 2.81
C ALA A 81 4.47 13.67 3.02
N ALA A 82 3.47 13.73 2.13
CA ALA A 82 2.32 14.63 2.26
C ALA A 82 1.48 14.33 3.51
N ASN A 83 1.24 13.05 3.81
CA ASN A 83 0.52 12.63 5.03
C ASN A 83 1.28 13.02 6.29
N TRP A 84 2.59 12.77 6.31
CA TRP A 84 3.43 13.15 7.44
C TRP A 84 3.43 14.67 7.65
N ALA A 85 3.59 15.46 6.57
CA ALA A 85 3.56 16.91 6.65
C ALA A 85 2.21 17.43 7.16
N LEU A 86 1.10 16.85 6.67
CA LEU A 86 -0.24 17.19 7.13
C LEU A 86 -0.41 16.90 8.63
N ASP A 87 0.07 15.76 9.11
CA ASP A 87 -0.01 15.40 10.53
C ASP A 87 0.83 16.35 11.40
N GLU A 88 2.05 16.68 10.98
CA GLU A 88 2.92 17.64 11.69
C GLU A 88 2.30 19.04 11.75
N CYS A 89 1.70 19.51 10.65
CA CYS A 89 0.95 20.76 10.61
C CYS A 89 -0.20 20.76 11.63
N ARG A 90 -0.98 19.67 11.69
CA ARG A 90 -2.08 19.53 12.64
C ARG A 90 -1.59 19.49 14.08
N LYS A 91 -0.56 18.69 14.37
CA LYS A 91 0.03 18.50 15.70
C LYS A 91 0.53 19.81 16.30
N ARG A 92 1.25 20.61 15.50
CA ARG A 92 1.89 21.87 15.92
C ARG A 92 0.95 23.08 15.89
N SER A 93 -0.25 22.93 15.31
CA SER A 93 -1.22 24.02 15.23
C SER A 93 -1.79 24.40 16.60
N PRO A 94 -2.03 25.71 16.85
CA PRO A 94 -2.60 26.21 18.09
C PRO A 94 -4.01 25.66 18.36
N VAL A 95 -4.31 25.42 19.64
CA VAL A 95 -5.60 24.87 20.08
C VAL A 95 -6.26 25.82 21.05
N ARG A 96 -7.22 26.62 20.53
CA ARG A 96 -8.23 27.28 21.36
C ARG A 96 -9.58 26.57 21.23
N SER A 97 -10.10 26.49 20.01
CA SER A 97 -11.29 25.71 19.63
C SER A 97 -10.95 24.48 18.77
N GLY A 98 -9.71 24.36 18.30
CA GLY A 98 -9.27 23.32 17.38
C GLY A 98 -9.68 23.53 15.91
N ALA A 99 -10.40 24.61 15.58
CA ALA A 99 -10.84 24.89 14.20
C ALA A 99 -9.67 25.01 13.22
N PHE A 100 -8.62 25.76 13.59
CA PHE A 100 -7.42 25.94 12.77
C PHE A 100 -6.64 24.63 12.56
N ARG A 101 -6.53 23.79 13.59
CA ARG A 101 -5.95 22.45 13.46
C ARG A 101 -6.71 21.61 12.42
N LYS A 102 -8.03 21.74 12.34
CA LYS A 102 -8.89 21.00 11.40
C LYS A 102 -8.94 21.60 9.99
N SER A 103 -8.48 22.84 9.79
CA SER A 103 -8.53 23.50 8.47
C SER A 103 -7.40 23.10 7.53
N TRP A 104 -6.40 22.34 8.00
CA TRP A 104 -5.35 21.81 7.14
C TRP A 104 -5.91 20.77 6.16
N ALA A 105 -5.66 21.01 4.88
CA ALA A 105 -6.08 20.19 3.77
C ALA A 105 -4.93 20.00 2.78
N VAL A 106 -4.98 18.88 2.04
CA VAL A 106 -4.10 18.61 0.90
C VAL A 106 -4.95 18.67 -0.35
N LEU A 107 -4.42 19.32 -1.40
CA LEU A 107 -5.03 19.33 -2.72
C LEU A 107 -4.13 18.57 -3.70
N VAL A 108 -4.74 17.73 -4.52
CA VAL A 108 -4.09 17.03 -5.62
C VAL A 108 -4.79 17.46 -6.90
N ASP A 109 -4.05 18.04 -7.83
CA ASP A 109 -4.57 18.59 -9.09
C ASP A 109 -5.77 19.53 -8.88
N GLY A 110 -5.67 20.41 -7.87
CA GLY A 110 -6.71 21.37 -7.53
C GLY A 110 -7.96 20.78 -6.86
N LYS A 111 -7.99 19.48 -6.59
CA LYS A 111 -9.10 18.81 -5.90
C LYS A 111 -8.72 18.49 -4.46
N LEU A 112 -9.65 18.68 -3.54
CA LEU A 112 -9.48 18.28 -2.14
C LEU A 112 -9.23 16.77 -2.08
N TRP A 113 -8.18 16.40 -1.36
CA TRP A 113 -7.89 15.00 -1.08
C TRP A 113 -8.63 14.58 0.20
N ASP A 114 -9.69 13.79 0.05
CA ASP A 114 -10.59 13.32 1.11
C ASP A 114 -10.26 11.91 1.62
N ALA A 115 -9.43 11.17 0.89
CA ALA A 115 -9.10 9.77 1.16
C ALA A 115 -7.71 9.63 1.80
N ALA A 116 -7.58 9.98 3.09
CA ALA A 116 -6.52 9.39 3.88
C ALA A 116 -6.72 7.86 3.87
N PRO A 117 -5.70 7.04 3.56
CA PRO A 117 -5.82 5.62 3.82
C PRO A 117 -6.03 5.46 5.33
N ALA A 118 -7.13 4.78 5.69
CA ALA A 118 -7.39 4.34 7.05
C ALA A 118 -6.23 3.48 7.59
#